data_AF-A0A840YTK6-F1
#
_entry.id   AF-A0A840YTK6-F1
#
_cell.length_a   1.000
_cell.length_b   1.000
_cell.length_c   1.000
_cell.angle_alpha   90.00
_cell.angle_beta   90.00
_cell.angle_gamma   90.00
#
_symmetry.space_group_name_H-M   'P 1'
#
loop_
_entity.id
_entity.type
_entity.pdbx_description
1 polymer ?
#
loop_
_entity_poly.entity_id
_entity_poly.type
_entity_poly.pdbx_seq_one_letter_code
_entity_poly.pdbx_strand_id
1 'polypeptide(L)'
;MKDKSVCVGSYRTMMIEIVLRCVGNLIVIGALPFRLGHLGAPLWYLPIYAAVAGLMLTVAEDFSFARELFLRADVRSYMRVRIAIIAVLGAMPFVAGMALHLITAG
;
A
#
# COMPACT_ATOMS: atom_id res chain seq x y z
N MET A 1 29.82 -28.69 -13.42
CA MET A 1 28.58 -28.67 -12.60
C MET A 1 28.68 -27.58 -11.54
N LYS A 2 28.48 -26.30 -11.90
CA LYS A 2 28.66 -25.17 -10.98
C LYS A 2 27.75 -24.01 -11.38
N ASP A 3 26.46 -24.30 -11.57
CA ASP A 3 25.49 -23.32 -12.11
C ASP A 3 24.14 -23.32 -11.39
N LYS A 4 23.81 -24.39 -10.66
CA LYS A 4 22.51 -24.51 -9.98
C LYS A 4 22.40 -23.68 -8.70
N SER A 5 23.49 -23.41 -7.98
CA SER A 5 23.43 -22.66 -6.71
C SER A 5 23.19 -21.16 -6.89
N VAL A 6 23.71 -20.56 -7.98
CA VAL A 6 23.54 -19.13 -8.29
C VAL A 6 22.09 -18.84 -8.71
N CYS A 7 21.50 -19.74 -9.51
CA CYS A 7 20.09 -19.66 -9.86
C CYS A 7 19.19 -19.75 -8.62
N VAL A 8 19.41 -20.72 -7.73
CA VAL A 8 18.56 -20.90 -6.52
C VAL A 8 18.66 -19.72 -5.55
N GLY A 9 19.83 -19.08 -5.44
CA GLY A 9 19.99 -17.84 -4.67
C GLY A 9 19.18 -16.69 -5.27
N SER A 10 19.22 -16.51 -6.59
CA SER A 10 18.48 -15.47 -7.30
C SER A 10 16.95 -15.63 -7.20
N TYR A 11 16.44 -16.85 -7.33
CA TYR A 11 15.01 -17.14 -7.15
C TYR A 11 14.52 -16.86 -5.73
N ARG A 12 15.33 -17.21 -4.71
CA ARG A 12 14.99 -16.89 -3.31
C ARG A 12 14.90 -15.39 -3.06
N THR A 13 15.84 -14.61 -3.60
CA THR A 13 15.83 -13.14 -3.45
C THR A 13 14.62 -12.52 -4.16
N MET A 14 14.30 -12.95 -5.39
CA MET A 14 13.08 -12.51 -6.09
C MET A 14 11.80 -12.86 -5.32
N MET A 15 11.70 -14.07 -4.78
CA MET A 15 10.55 -14.48 -3.98
C MET A 15 10.39 -13.59 -2.74
N ILE A 16 11.50 -13.29 -2.05
CA ILE A 16 11.48 -12.44 -0.85
C ILE A 16 11.02 -11.03 -1.20
N GLU A 17 11.50 -10.44 -2.31
CA GLU A 17 11.08 -9.11 -2.76
C GLU A 17 9.60 -9.05 -3.12
N ILE A 18 9.09 -10.07 -3.83
CA ILE A 18 7.66 -10.18 -4.17
C ILE A 18 6.82 -10.31 -2.91
N VAL A 19 7.23 -11.17 -1.98
CA VAL A 19 6.54 -11.36 -0.70
C VAL A 19 6.55 -10.07 0.11
N LEU A 20 7.69 -9.37 0.20
CA LEU A 20 7.78 -8.09 0.92
C LEU A 20 6.84 -7.04 0.33
N ARG A 21 6.80 -6.93 -1.01
CA ARG A 21 5.89 -6.00 -1.70
C ARG A 21 4.44 -6.36 -1.46
N CYS A 22 4.09 -7.65 -1.50
CA CYS A 22 2.74 -8.13 -1.25
C CYS A 22 2.29 -7.85 0.19
N VAL A 23 3.16 -8.15 1.17
CA VAL A 23 2.92 -7.87 2.59
C VAL A 23 2.79 -6.37 2.84
N GLY A 24 3.66 -5.54 2.25
CA GLY A 24 3.59 -4.08 2.33
C GLY A 24 2.27 -3.54 1.79
N ASN A 25 1.83 -4.01 0.61
CA ASN A 25 0.54 -3.66 0.03
C ASN A 25 -0.62 -4.07 0.95
N LEU A 26 -0.61 -5.29 1.49
CA LEU A 26 -1.66 -5.77 2.39
C LEU A 26 -1.75 -4.95 3.68
N ILE A 27 -0.60 -4.58 4.27
CA ILE A 27 -0.55 -3.75 5.48
C ILE A 27 -1.14 -2.35 5.19
N VAL A 28 -0.77 -1.76 4.06
CA VAL A 28 -1.23 -0.44 3.65
C VAL A 28 -2.72 -0.42 3.31
N ILE A 29 -3.24 -1.47 2.68
CA ILE A 29 -4.65 -1.57 2.27
C ILE A 29 -5.55 -2.04 3.42
N GLY A 30 -5.02 -2.79 4.38
CA GLY A 30 -5.80 -3.44 5.45
C GLY A 30 -5.51 -2.90 6.85
N ALA A 31 -4.32 -3.23 7.37
CA ALA A 31 -3.98 -3.03 8.78
C ALA A 31 -3.93 -1.55 9.19
N LEU A 32 -3.34 -0.69 8.37
CA LEU A 32 -3.25 0.75 8.63
C LEU A 32 -4.62 1.45 8.64
N PRO A 33 -5.48 1.29 7.62
CA PRO A 33 -6.81 1.88 7.64
C PRO A 33 -7.66 1.35 8.80
N PHE A 34 -7.57 0.04 9.09
CA PHE A 34 -8.26 -0.54 10.25
C PHE A 34 -7.83 0.14 11.56
N ARG A 35 -6.52 0.29 11.77
CA ARG A 35 -5.99 0.95 12.96
C ARG A 35 -6.39 2.43 13.04
N LEU A 36 -6.39 3.15 11.91
CA LEU A 36 -6.86 4.53 11.83
C LEU A 36 -8.34 4.66 12.20
N GLY A 37 -9.19 3.76 11.68
CA GLY A 37 -10.60 3.69 12.07
C GLY A 37 -10.78 3.37 13.55
N HIS A 38 -10.00 2.42 14.07
CA HIS A 38 -10.04 2.05 15.48
C HIS A 38 -9.56 3.13 16.44
N LEU A 39 -8.75 4.10 15.97
CA LEU A 39 -8.37 5.28 16.73
C LEU A 39 -9.44 6.39 16.71
N GLY A 40 -10.57 6.18 16.00
CA GLY A 40 -11.62 7.17 15.87
C GLY A 40 -11.26 8.31 14.91
N ALA A 41 -10.35 8.09 13.95
CA ALA A 41 -9.99 9.11 12.98
C ALA A 41 -11.21 9.52 12.13
N PRO A 42 -11.38 10.81 11.80
CA PRO A 42 -12.52 11.27 11.02
C PRO A 42 -12.42 10.80 9.55
N LEU A 43 -13.56 10.59 8.90
CA LEU A 43 -13.66 10.01 7.55
C LEU A 43 -12.81 10.72 6.47
N TRP A 44 -12.58 12.03 6.61
CA TRP A 44 -11.75 12.80 5.67
C TRP A 44 -10.26 12.45 5.73
N TYR A 45 -9.79 11.73 6.77
CA TYR A 45 -8.42 11.21 6.81
C TYR A 45 -8.18 10.10 5.78
N LEU A 46 -9.21 9.35 5.40
CA LEU A 46 -9.10 8.24 4.45
C LEU A 46 -8.53 8.66 3.08
N PRO A 47 -9.06 9.70 2.39
CA PRO A 47 -8.50 10.14 1.11
C PRO A 47 -7.07 10.70 1.23
N ILE A 48 -6.76 11.41 2.34
CA ILE A 48 -5.40 11.93 2.58
C ILE A 48 -4.42 10.78 2.79
N TYR A 49 -4.80 9.82 3.62
CA TYR A 49 -4.04 8.59 3.85
C TYR A 49 -3.83 7.83 2.54
N ALA A 50 -4.89 7.62 1.75
CA ALA A 50 -4.80 6.91 0.47
C ALA A 50 -3.86 7.61 -0.52
N ALA A 51 -3.88 8.96 -0.57
CA ALA A 51 -2.97 9.73 -1.40
C ALA A 51 -1.51 9.57 -0.97
N VAL A 52 -1.22 9.71 0.34
CA VAL A 52 0.14 9.57 0.89
C VAL A 52 0.65 8.14 0.74
N ALA A 53 -0.19 7.16 1.06
CA ALA A 53 0.15 5.74 0.99
C ALA A 53 0.34 5.28 -0.46
N GLY A 54 -0.51 5.71 -1.38
CA GLY A 54 -0.37 5.44 -2.81
C GLY A 54 0.89 6.06 -3.40
N LEU A 55 1.25 7.27 -2.97
CA LEU A 55 2.52 7.90 -3.35
C LEU A 55 3.72 7.12 -2.78
N MET A 56 3.71 6.82 -1.48
CA MET A 56 4.77 6.07 -0.80
C MET A 56 5.01 4.69 -1.44
N LEU A 57 3.94 3.95 -1.73
CA LEU A 57 4.04 2.65 -2.41
C LEU A 57 4.60 2.76 -3.83
N THR A 58 4.24 3.82 -4.56
CA THR A 58 4.74 4.05 -5.92
C THR A 58 6.23 4.40 -5.91
N VAL A 59 6.66 5.22 -4.95
CA VAL A 59 8.09 5.56 -4.77
C VAL A 59 8.89 4.37 -4.24
N ALA A 60 8.30 3.55 -3.35
CA ALA A 60 8.95 2.37 -2.79
C ALA A 60 9.12 1.23 -3.82
N GLU A 61 8.27 1.17 -4.86
CA GLU A 61 8.43 0.20 -5.93
C GLU A 61 9.58 0.53 -6.88
N ASP A 62 9.75 1.81 -7.23
CA ASP A 62 10.90 2.29 -7.99
C ASP A 62 11.10 3.79 -7.73
N PHE A 63 12.28 4.15 -7.24
CA PHE A 63 12.65 5.56 -7.05
C PHE A 63 12.68 6.32 -8.39
N SER A 64 12.88 5.60 -9.50
CA SER A 64 12.85 6.15 -10.86
C SER A 64 11.46 6.71 -11.21
N PHE A 65 10.38 6.10 -10.68
CA PHE A 65 9.02 6.60 -10.89
C PHE A 65 8.77 7.95 -10.21
N ALA A 66 9.49 8.30 -9.14
CA ALA A 66 9.32 9.59 -8.48
C ALA A 66 9.67 10.77 -9.41
N ARG A 67 10.69 10.59 -10.25
CA ARG A 67 11.09 11.59 -11.25
C ARG A 67 10.16 11.58 -12.47
N GLU A 68 9.73 10.39 -12.91
CA GLU A 68 8.80 10.24 -14.03
C GLU A 68 7.37 10.67 -13.71
N LEU A 69 6.99 10.70 -12.43
CA LEU A 69 5.68 11.17 -11.95
C LEU A 69 5.37 12.60 -12.42
N PHE A 70 6.40 13.43 -12.57
CA PHE A 70 6.29 14.80 -13.05
C PHE A 70 6.40 14.91 -14.58
N LEU A 71 7.05 13.95 -15.23
CA LEU A 71 7.41 14.02 -16.65
C LEU A 71 6.44 13.26 -17.57
N ARG A 72 5.81 12.18 -17.10
CA ARG A 72 4.93 11.32 -17.92
C ARG A 72 3.49 11.30 -17.40
N ALA A 73 2.54 11.59 -18.30
CA ALA A 73 1.11 11.55 -17.99
C ALA A 73 0.61 10.15 -17.62
N ASP A 74 1.19 9.09 -18.21
CA ASP A 74 0.82 7.70 -17.94
C ASP A 74 1.11 7.29 -16.50
N VAL A 75 2.25 7.73 -15.95
CA VAL A 75 2.64 7.43 -14.56
C VAL A 75 1.68 8.11 -13.57
N ARG A 76 1.21 9.32 -13.89
CA ARG A 76 0.17 9.99 -13.09
C ARG A 76 -1.17 9.26 -13.13
N SER A 77 -1.54 8.73 -14.29
CA SER A 77 -2.75 7.91 -14.43
C SER A 77 -2.65 6.64 -13.59
N TYR A 78 -1.52 5.93 -13.67
CA TYR A 78 -1.24 4.76 -12.84
C TYR A 78 -1.32 5.06 -11.35
N MET A 79 -0.68 6.15 -10.89
CA MET A 79 -0.73 6.59 -9.49
C MET A 79 -2.16 6.90 -9.03
N ARG A 80 -2.97 7.60 -9.84
CA ARG A 80 -4.37 7.89 -9.50
C ARG A 80 -5.19 6.61 -9.34
N VAL A 81 -5.04 5.66 -10.25
CA VAL A 81 -5.71 4.35 -10.16
C VAL A 81 -5.28 3.63 -8.88
N ARG A 82 -3.98 3.65 -8.55
CA ARG A 82 -3.48 3.02 -7.33
C ARG A 82 -4.02 3.66 -6.06
N ILE A 83 -4.09 4.99 -6.00
CA ILE A 83 -4.71 5.73 -4.89
C ILE A 83 -6.20 5.39 -4.79
N ALA A 84 -6.91 5.34 -5.92
CA ALA A 84 -8.33 4.97 -5.93
C ALA A 84 -8.55 3.54 -5.39
N ILE A 85 -7.70 2.58 -5.77
CA ILE A 85 -7.73 1.22 -5.24
C ILE A 85 -7.51 1.23 -3.72
N ILE A 86 -6.49 1.93 -3.22
CA ILE A 86 -6.22 2.03 -1.78
C ILE A 86 -7.39 2.69 -1.04
N ALA A 87 -7.98 3.74 -1.61
CA ALA A 87 -9.13 4.41 -1.01
C ALA A 87 -10.35 3.49 -0.93
N VAL A 88 -10.69 2.79 -2.02
CA VAL A 88 -11.87 1.91 -2.09
C VAL A 88 -11.67 0.67 -1.24
N LEU A 89 -10.54 -0.03 -1.38
CA LEU A 89 -10.26 -1.24 -0.62
C LEU A 89 -9.96 -0.94 0.86
N GLY A 90 -9.33 0.19 1.16
CA GLY A 90 -9.03 0.65 2.51
C GLY A 90 -10.25 1.21 3.26
N ALA A 91 -11.32 1.59 2.55
CA ALA A 91 -12.55 2.06 3.19
C ALA A 91 -13.20 0.96 4.05
N MET A 92 -13.25 -0.29 3.57
CA MET A 92 -13.83 -1.40 4.33
C MET A 92 -13.15 -1.64 5.68
N PRO A 93 -11.81 -1.84 5.77
CA PRO A 93 -11.13 -2.01 7.04
C PRO A 93 -11.23 -0.76 7.92
N PHE A 94 -11.23 0.44 7.34
CA PHE A 94 -11.39 1.68 8.11
C PHE A 94 -12.76 1.77 8.80
N VAL A 95 -13.85 1.48 8.07
CA VAL A 95 -15.20 1.43 8.65
C VAL A 95 -15.31 0.33 9.69
N ALA A 96 -14.72 -0.85 9.44
CA ALA A 96 -14.70 -1.94 10.42
C ALA A 96 -13.96 -1.55 11.71
N GLY A 97 -12.82 -0.87 11.61
CA GLY A 97 -12.08 -0.35 12.76
C GLY A 97 -12.88 0.70 13.53
N MET A 98 -13.56 1.60 12.82
CA MET A 98 -14.41 2.64 13.42
C MET A 98 -15.62 2.05 14.14
N ALA A 99 -16.29 1.05 13.55
CA ALA A 99 -17.36 0.32 14.20
C ALA A 99 -16.87 -0.34 15.49
N LEU A 100 -15.67 -0.95 15.46
CA LEU A 100 -15.07 -1.54 16.66
C LEU A 100 -14.76 -0.47 17.73
N HIS A 101 -14.22 0.69 17.34
CA HIS A 101 -13.96 1.80 18.26
C HIS A 101 -15.24 2.23 18.99
N LEU A 102 -16.32 2.43 18.25
CA LEU A 102 -17.62 2.81 18.80
C LEU A 102 -18.18 1.77 19.79
N ILE A 103 -17.95 0.47 19.55
CA ILE A 103 -18.35 -0.60 20.46
C ILE A 103 -17.49 -0.62 21.73
N THR A 104 -16.18 -0.36 21.61
CA THR A 104 -15.26 -0.41 22.75
C THR A 104 -15.19 0.88 23.58
N ALA A 105 -15.62 2.01 23.01
CA ALA A 105 -15.58 3.32 23.66
C ALA A 105 -16.92 3.74 24.29
N GLY A 106 -18.00 2.99 24.04
CA GLY A 106 -19.30 3.13 24.71
C GLY A 106 -19.38 2.26 25.95
#